data_AF-A0A7S0SS14-F1
#
_entry.id   AF-A0A7S0SS14-F1
#
_cell.length_a   1.000
_cell.length_b   1.000
_cell.length_c   1.000
_cell.angle_alpha   90.00
_cell.angle_beta   90.00
_cell.angle_gamma   90.00
#
_symmetry.space_group_name_H-M   'P 1'
#
loop_
_entity.id
_entity.type
_entity.pdbx_description
1 polymer ?
#
loop_
_entity_poly.entity_id
_entity_poly.type
_entity_poly.pdbx_seq_one_letter_code
_entity_poly.pdbx_strand_id
1 'polypeptide(L)'
;PHTPGPTDHHVHLRASRTSALILGEPLIRDARREQFLPLLLGNRDKEIYVVTPEMVYTFRYVWHELKKVVESRHQGTKYNDKPMTGWTAVMVALQMCDSVSLYGFQAYKGGRREDRYHYFDRVTASLKVHSFDLAIEVFQLLALQYPVHIVDPNDPESYSSKLLP
;
A
#
# COMPACT_ATOMS: atom_id res chain seq x y z
N PRO A 1 57.13 -8.52 3.19
CA PRO A 1 56.23 -9.57 2.67
C PRO A 1 55.22 -10.00 3.75
N HIS A 2 54.11 -9.28 3.86
CA HIS A 2 53.00 -9.65 4.73
C HIS A 2 51.86 -10.14 3.85
N THR A 3 51.63 -11.45 3.83
CA THR A 3 50.43 -12.08 3.26
C THR A 3 49.22 -11.72 4.13
N PRO A 4 48.12 -11.19 3.58
CA PRO A 4 46.87 -11.10 4.32
C PRO A 4 46.29 -12.51 4.46
N GLY A 5 45.90 -12.88 5.69
CA GLY A 5 45.17 -14.12 5.95
C GLY A 5 43.76 -14.10 5.33
N PRO A 6 43.13 -15.28 5.16
CA PRO A 6 41.80 -15.35 4.58
C PRO A 6 40.80 -14.72 5.56
N THR A 7 40.21 -13.60 5.17
CA THR A 7 39.04 -13.05 5.83
C THR A 7 37.87 -13.97 5.53
N ASP A 8 37.53 -14.82 6.49
CA ASP A 8 36.29 -15.59 6.54
C ASP A 8 35.12 -14.61 6.67
N HIS A 9 34.69 -14.03 5.56
CA HIS A 9 33.40 -13.38 5.46
C HIS A 9 32.33 -14.47 5.35
N HIS A 10 32.05 -15.10 6.49
CA HIS A 10 30.77 -15.78 6.68
C HIS A 10 29.66 -14.73 6.55
N VAL A 11 29.20 -14.53 5.31
CA VAL A 11 27.89 -13.95 5.05
C VAL A 11 26.90 -14.93 5.66
N HIS A 12 26.50 -14.66 6.90
CA HIS A 12 25.29 -15.24 7.46
C HIS A 12 24.16 -14.87 6.49
N LEU A 13 23.79 -15.81 5.63
CA LEU A 13 22.53 -15.78 4.91
C LEU A 13 21.47 -15.56 5.98
N ARG A 14 20.86 -14.37 5.98
CA ARG A 14 19.79 -14.01 6.91
C ARG A 14 18.78 -15.15 6.91
N ALA A 15 18.47 -15.61 8.11
CA ALA A 15 17.45 -16.61 8.37
C ALA A 15 16.17 -16.30 7.57
N SER A 16 15.51 -17.36 7.09
CA SER A 16 14.14 -17.44 6.55
C SER A 16 13.39 -16.11 6.54
N ARG A 17 13.03 -15.61 5.34
CA ARG A 17 12.12 -14.46 5.18
C ARG A 17 10.88 -14.70 6.04
N THR A 18 10.86 -14.10 7.22
CA THR A 18 9.71 -14.14 8.10
C THR A 18 8.79 -13.05 7.61
N SER A 19 7.73 -13.44 6.92
CA SER A 19 6.69 -12.52 6.48
C SER A 19 5.89 -12.10 7.70
N ALA A 20 5.86 -10.80 8.00
CA ALA A 20 5.01 -10.25 9.04
C ALA A 20 3.64 -9.86 8.49
N LEU A 21 2.58 -10.09 9.25
CA LEU A 21 1.23 -9.62 8.94
C LEU A 21 0.99 -8.28 9.63
N ILE A 22 0.56 -7.26 8.87
CA ILE A 22 0.23 -5.94 9.40
C ILE A 22 -1.28 -5.70 9.29
N LEU A 23 -1.94 -5.42 10.42
CA LEU A 23 -3.36 -5.11 10.50
C LEU A 23 -3.57 -3.59 10.50
N GLY A 24 -4.06 -3.07 9.36
CA GLY A 24 -4.06 -1.63 9.05
C GLY A 24 -5.35 -0.84 9.31
N GLU A 25 -6.45 -1.49 9.75
CA GLU A 25 -7.73 -0.80 10.05
C GLU A 25 -8.25 -1.07 11.48
N PRO A 26 -7.47 -0.82 12.55
CA PRO A 26 -7.90 -1.12 13.91
C PRO A 26 -8.87 -0.08 14.47
N LEU A 27 -9.36 0.91 13.70
CA LEU A 27 -10.14 2.03 14.26
C LEU A 27 -11.44 1.59 14.95
N ILE A 28 -12.08 0.52 14.45
CA ILE A 28 -13.36 0.04 14.99
C ILE A 28 -13.08 -0.91 16.17
N ARG A 29 -13.60 -0.58 17.35
CA ARG A 29 -13.44 -1.40 18.57
C ARG A 29 -13.89 -2.83 18.35
N ASP A 30 -15.04 -3.01 17.69
CA ASP A 30 -15.61 -4.33 17.46
C ASP A 30 -14.76 -5.15 16.47
N ALA A 31 -14.16 -4.52 15.46
CA ALA A 31 -13.18 -5.20 14.60
C ALA A 31 -11.95 -5.66 15.40
N ARG A 32 -11.44 -4.83 16.32
CA ARG A 32 -10.34 -5.24 17.21
C ARG A 32 -10.71 -6.43 18.09
N ARG A 33 -11.90 -6.40 18.70
CA ARG A 33 -12.35 -7.43 19.65
C ARG A 33 -12.72 -8.74 18.96
N GLU A 34 -13.48 -8.66 17.87
CA GLU A 34 -14.09 -9.83 17.23
C GLU A 34 -13.21 -10.44 16.13
N GLN A 35 -12.28 -9.68 15.56
CA GLN A 35 -11.44 -10.17 14.46
C GLN A 35 -9.95 -10.22 14.85
N PHE A 36 -9.41 -9.11 15.35
CA PHE A 36 -7.96 -9.01 15.54
C PHE A 36 -7.51 -9.79 16.78
N LEU A 37 -8.24 -9.68 17.89
CA LEU A 37 -7.89 -10.38 19.13
C LEU A 37 -7.89 -11.92 18.95
N PRO A 38 -8.93 -12.56 18.36
CA PRO A 38 -8.87 -13.99 18.08
C PRO A 38 -7.70 -14.39 17.18
N LEU A 39 -7.42 -13.59 16.14
CA LEU A 39 -6.30 -13.83 15.23
C LEU A 39 -4.95 -13.79 15.98
N LEU A 40 -4.74 -12.79 16.83
CA LEU A 40 -3.52 -12.65 17.63
C LEU A 40 -3.38 -13.78 18.65
N LEU A 41 -4.46 -14.13 19.36
CA LEU A 41 -4.43 -15.19 20.36
C LEU A 41 -4.20 -16.58 19.75
N GLY A 42 -4.71 -16.82 18.54
CA GLY A 42 -4.57 -18.09 17.82
C GLY A 42 -3.23 -18.27 17.07
N ASN A 43 -2.44 -17.21 16.91
CA ASN A 43 -1.22 -17.22 16.09
C ASN A 43 -0.03 -16.59 16.85
N ARG A 44 0.16 -16.98 18.12
CA ARG A 44 1.20 -16.39 19.00
C ARG A 44 2.63 -16.65 18.52
N ASP A 45 2.82 -17.65 17.67
CA ASP A 45 4.11 -18.00 17.06
C ASP A 45 4.40 -17.21 15.77
N LYS A 46 3.47 -16.35 15.32
CA LYS A 46 3.60 -15.54 14.11
C LYS A 46 3.88 -14.08 14.44
N GLU A 47 4.63 -13.42 13.58
CA GLU A 47 4.82 -11.97 13.63
C GLU A 47 3.58 -11.26 13.07
N ILE A 48 2.74 -10.76 13.98
CA ILE A 48 1.54 -9.99 13.65
C ILE A 48 1.61 -8.64 14.35
N TYR A 49 1.53 -7.57 13.58
CA TYR A 49 1.56 -6.20 14.06
C TYR A 49 0.22 -5.51 13.82
N VAL A 50 -0.16 -4.64 14.74
CA VAL A 50 -1.34 -3.78 14.61
C VAL A 50 -0.85 -2.35 14.50
N VAL A 51 -1.24 -1.65 13.44
CA VAL A 51 -0.93 -0.22 13.30
C VAL A 51 -1.67 0.53 14.41
N THR A 52 -1.04 1.52 15.04
CA THR A 52 -1.72 2.24 16.14
C THR A 52 -2.93 3.03 15.60
N PRO A 53 -4.00 3.21 16.40
CA PRO A 53 -5.13 4.04 16.00
C PRO A 53 -4.73 5.45 15.53
N GLU A 54 -3.73 6.05 16.18
CA GLU A 54 -3.19 7.36 15.87
C GLU A 54 -2.57 7.39 14.47
N MET A 55 -1.75 6.40 14.12
CA MET A 55 -1.18 6.30 12.77
C MET A 55 -2.27 6.16 11.71
N VAL A 56 -3.28 5.32 11.95
CA VAL A 56 -4.38 5.16 11.00
C VAL A 56 -5.21 6.44 10.87
N TYR A 57 -5.41 7.19 11.97
CA TYR A 57 -6.05 8.49 11.91
C TYR A 57 -5.26 9.47 11.05
N THR A 58 -3.94 9.58 11.28
CA THR A 58 -3.05 10.43 10.48
C THR A 58 -3.07 10.05 9.01
N PHE A 59 -2.98 8.76 8.67
CA PHE A 59 -3.06 8.30 7.29
C PHE A 59 -4.40 8.65 6.64
N ARG A 60 -5.52 8.56 7.36
CA ARG A 60 -6.82 8.98 6.85
C ARG A 60 -6.94 10.50 6.69
N TYR A 61 -6.34 11.26 7.60
CA TYR A 61 -6.29 12.71 7.48
C TYR A 61 -5.55 13.12 6.20
N VAL A 62 -4.35 12.59 5.98
CA VAL A 62 -3.56 12.83 4.76
C VAL A 62 -4.34 12.44 3.50
N TRP A 63 -5.01 11.29 3.51
CA TRP A 63 -5.87 10.87 2.40
C TRP A 63 -6.95 11.92 2.07
N HIS A 64 -7.66 12.44 3.08
CA HIS A 64 -8.70 13.45 2.85
C HIS A 64 -8.13 14.77 2.32
N GLU A 65 -6.96 15.20 2.78
CA GLU A 65 -6.32 16.42 2.26
C GLU A 65 -5.88 16.22 0.80
N LEU A 66 -5.28 15.09 0.45
CA LEU A 66 -4.92 14.77 -0.94
C LEU A 66 -6.16 14.62 -1.82
N LYS A 67 -7.24 14.04 -1.30
CA LYS A 67 -8.53 13.97 -2.00
C LYS A 67 -9.04 15.35 -2.37
N LYS A 68 -9.01 16.34 -1.46
CA LYS A 68 -9.45 17.72 -1.77
C LYS A 68 -8.62 18.32 -2.91
N VAL A 69 -7.31 18.07 -2.90
CA VAL A 69 -6.41 18.52 -3.98
C VAL A 69 -6.83 17.90 -5.32
N VAL A 70 -7.09 16.59 -5.36
CA VAL A 70 -7.55 15.91 -6.59
C VAL A 70 -8.93 16.42 -7.03
N GLU A 71 -9.91 16.52 -6.12
CA GLU A 71 -11.26 17.01 -6.44
C GLU A 71 -11.24 18.45 -6.98
N SER A 72 -10.35 19.31 -6.49
CA SER A 72 -10.20 20.68 -7.01
C SER A 72 -9.70 20.75 -8.46
N ARG A 73 -9.03 19.69 -8.95
CA ARG A 73 -8.57 19.57 -10.34
C ARG A 73 -9.68 19.05 -11.26
N HIS A 74 -10.67 18.35 -10.71
CA HIS A 74 -11.74 17.69 -11.44
C HIS A 74 -13.10 18.25 -11.04
N GLN A 75 -13.43 19.46 -11.51
CA GLN A 75 -14.70 20.13 -11.20
C GLN A 75 -15.89 19.20 -11.47
N GLY A 76 -16.78 19.07 -10.46
CA GLY A 76 -17.98 18.25 -10.55
C GLY A 76 -17.80 16.78 -10.19
N THR A 77 -16.57 16.32 -9.89
CA THR A 77 -16.30 14.96 -9.44
C THR A 77 -16.30 14.89 -7.91
N LYS A 78 -16.95 13.85 -7.36
CA LYS A 78 -16.93 13.57 -5.92
C LYS A 78 -16.52 12.12 -5.70
N TYR A 79 -15.40 11.92 -4.99
CA TYR A 79 -14.88 10.58 -4.71
C TYR A 79 -15.36 10.05 -3.35
N ASN A 80 -15.24 8.75 -3.15
CA ASN A 80 -15.53 8.11 -1.87
C ASN A 80 -14.46 8.48 -0.82
N ASP A 81 -14.88 8.62 0.44
CA ASP A 81 -14.00 9.06 1.54
C ASP A 81 -13.07 7.95 2.05
N LYS A 82 -13.48 6.68 1.97
CA LYS A 82 -12.73 5.59 2.61
C LYS A 82 -11.52 5.19 1.73
N PRO A 83 -10.26 5.36 2.22
CA PRO A 83 -9.10 4.78 1.54
C PRO A 83 -9.16 3.25 1.55
N MET A 84 -8.56 2.59 0.57
CA MET A 84 -8.38 1.14 0.61
C MET A 84 -7.24 0.73 1.53
N THR A 85 -7.20 -0.54 1.97
CA THR A 85 -6.09 -1.06 2.78
C THR A 85 -4.72 -0.89 2.10
N GLY A 86 -4.68 -0.87 0.75
CA GLY A 86 -3.48 -0.55 -0.01
C GLY A 86 -2.86 0.81 0.35
N TRP A 87 -3.68 1.84 0.65
CA TRP A 87 -3.19 3.14 1.14
C TRP A 87 -2.40 3.01 2.44
N THR A 88 -2.94 2.30 3.44
CA THR A 88 -2.24 2.08 4.71
C THR A 88 -0.91 1.35 4.49
N ALA A 89 -0.88 0.36 3.59
CA ALA A 89 0.35 -0.36 3.26
C ALA A 89 1.41 0.57 2.64
N VAL A 90 1.01 1.45 1.71
CA VAL A 90 1.92 2.45 1.12
C VAL A 90 2.45 3.41 2.17
N MET A 91 1.58 3.93 3.04
CA MET A 91 2.00 4.86 4.10
C MET A 91 2.97 4.22 5.09
N VAL A 92 2.74 2.96 5.47
CA VAL A 92 3.68 2.21 6.33
C VAL A 92 5.02 2.00 5.60
N ALA A 93 5.00 1.57 4.33
CA ALA A 93 6.21 1.37 3.55
C ALA A 93 7.04 2.66 3.41
N LEU A 94 6.38 3.80 3.21
CA LEU A 94 7.03 5.12 3.16
C LEU A 94 7.72 5.53 4.46
N GLN A 95 7.31 4.99 5.61
CA GLN A 95 7.99 5.25 6.89
C GLN A 95 9.18 4.31 7.14
N MET A 96 9.27 3.20 6.40
CA MET A 96 10.21 2.11 6.67
C MET A 96 11.27 1.91 5.58
N CYS A 97 11.03 2.40 4.37
CA CYS A 97 11.85 2.16 3.20
C CYS A 97 12.37 3.47 2.60
N ASP A 98 13.60 3.43 2.08
CA ASP A 98 14.17 4.55 1.33
C ASP A 98 13.49 4.77 -0.03
N SER A 99 12.84 3.75 -0.58
CA SER A 99 12.07 3.80 -1.83
C SER A 99 10.97 2.75 -1.84
N VAL A 100 9.84 3.03 -2.49
CA VAL A 100 8.67 2.16 -2.52
C VAL A 100 8.19 1.94 -3.96
N SER A 101 8.17 0.69 -4.41
CA SER A 101 7.60 0.31 -5.72
C SER A 101 6.22 -0.33 -5.57
N LEU A 102 5.24 0.20 -6.28
CA LEU A 102 3.82 -0.19 -6.20
C LEU A 102 3.45 -1.06 -7.40
N TYR A 103 3.28 -2.36 -7.16
CA TYR A 103 2.86 -3.33 -8.18
C TYR A 103 1.38 -3.69 -8.02
N GLY A 104 0.65 -3.76 -9.14
CA GLY A 104 -0.78 -4.13 -9.13
C GLY A 104 -1.73 -3.02 -8.67
N PHE A 105 -1.22 -1.79 -8.49
CA PHE A 105 -2.04 -0.61 -8.24
C PHE A 105 -2.52 -0.04 -9.58
N GLN A 106 -3.78 -0.30 -9.91
CA GLN A 106 -4.43 0.22 -11.12
C GLN A 106 -5.83 0.71 -10.80
N ALA A 107 -6.28 1.75 -11.50
CA ALA A 107 -7.66 2.21 -11.41
C ALA A 107 -8.57 1.13 -12.00
N TYR A 108 -9.24 0.34 -11.14
CA TYR A 108 -10.18 -0.66 -11.59
C TYR A 108 -11.39 0.05 -12.22
N LYS A 109 -11.49 -0.01 -13.56
CA LYS A 109 -12.57 0.62 -14.32
C LYS A 109 -13.80 -0.29 -14.46
N GLY A 110 -13.60 -1.60 -14.30
CA GLY A 110 -14.63 -2.62 -14.55
C GLY A 110 -15.13 -2.60 -16.00
N GLY A 111 -15.99 -3.57 -16.35
CA GLY A 111 -16.75 -3.53 -17.60
C GLY A 111 -16.20 -4.36 -18.76
N ARG A 112 -14.94 -4.84 -18.72
CA ARG A 112 -14.49 -5.91 -19.63
C ARG A 112 -14.50 -7.24 -18.90
N ARG A 113 -14.86 -8.31 -19.62
CA ARG A 113 -14.87 -9.70 -19.11
C ARG A 113 -13.49 -10.16 -18.61
N GLU A 114 -12.44 -9.51 -19.08
CA GLU A 114 -11.04 -9.79 -18.78
C GLU A 114 -10.51 -9.01 -17.57
N ASP A 115 -11.21 -7.94 -17.17
CA ASP A 115 -10.81 -7.08 -16.04
C ASP A 115 -11.12 -7.81 -14.73
N ARG A 116 -10.13 -8.54 -14.21
CA ARG A 116 -10.23 -9.18 -12.91
C ARG A 116 -9.96 -8.19 -11.80
N TYR A 117 -10.78 -8.24 -10.74
CA TYR A 117 -10.57 -7.41 -9.56
C TYR A 117 -9.31 -7.82 -8.79
N HIS A 118 -9.10 -9.14 -8.60
CA HIS A 118 -7.85 -9.70 -8.10
C HIS A 118 -7.23 -10.63 -9.13
N TYR A 119 -5.90 -10.74 -9.12
CA TYR A 119 -5.18 -11.61 -10.05
C TYR A 119 -5.38 -13.11 -9.75
N PHE A 120 -5.74 -13.47 -8.52
CA PHE A 120 -5.79 -14.85 -8.03
C PHE A 120 -7.19 -15.44 -7.89
N ASP A 121 -8.25 -14.63 -7.96
CA ASP A 121 -9.63 -15.10 -7.78
C ASP A 121 -10.59 -14.56 -8.86
N ARG A 122 -11.90 -14.80 -8.67
CA ARG A 122 -12.98 -14.35 -9.55
C ARG A 122 -14.00 -13.46 -8.82
N VAL A 123 -13.59 -12.78 -7.75
CA VAL A 123 -14.48 -11.88 -7.00
C VAL A 123 -14.82 -10.66 -7.85
N THR A 124 -16.09 -10.27 -7.85
CA THR A 124 -16.53 -9.01 -8.48
C THR A 124 -16.22 -7.83 -7.56
N ALA A 125 -15.56 -6.80 -8.10
CA ALA A 125 -15.25 -5.60 -7.34
C ALA A 125 -16.52 -4.87 -6.86
N SER A 126 -16.45 -4.28 -5.66
CA SER A 126 -17.43 -3.30 -5.20
C SER A 126 -16.86 -1.89 -5.33
N LEU A 127 -17.46 -1.07 -6.20
CA LEU A 127 -17.09 0.33 -6.39
C LEU A 127 -17.78 1.28 -5.40
N LYS A 128 -18.58 0.76 -4.46
CA LYS A 128 -19.40 1.58 -3.55
C LYS A 128 -18.60 2.27 -2.44
N VAL A 129 -17.43 1.74 -2.11
CA VAL A 129 -16.70 2.11 -0.88
C VAL A 129 -15.41 2.86 -1.18
N HIS A 130 -14.73 2.52 -2.27
CA HIS A 130 -13.41 3.04 -2.62
C HIS A 130 -13.44 3.65 -4.01
N SER A 131 -12.68 4.72 -4.21
CA SER A 131 -12.44 5.35 -5.52
C SER A 131 -11.05 4.94 -6.00
N PHE A 132 -10.99 3.97 -6.92
CA PHE A 132 -9.72 3.42 -7.43
C PHE A 132 -8.98 4.40 -8.34
N ASP A 133 -9.72 5.23 -9.07
CA ASP A 133 -9.22 6.36 -9.83
C ASP A 133 -8.55 7.42 -8.94
N LEU A 134 -9.24 7.85 -7.88
CA LEU A 134 -8.66 8.75 -6.87
C LEU A 134 -7.36 8.16 -6.29
N ALA A 135 -7.34 6.86 -5.99
CA ALA A 135 -6.15 6.22 -5.42
C ALA A 135 -4.93 6.37 -6.32
N ILE A 136 -5.07 6.16 -7.64
CA ILE A 136 -3.96 6.31 -8.58
C ILE A 136 -3.46 7.76 -8.62
N GLU A 137 -4.36 8.74 -8.70
CA GLU A 137 -3.95 10.15 -8.69
C GLU A 137 -3.27 10.55 -7.38
N VAL A 138 -3.74 10.03 -6.24
CA VAL A 138 -3.09 10.23 -4.94
C VAL A 138 -1.69 9.60 -4.91
N PHE A 139 -1.50 8.40 -5.46
CA PHE A 139 -0.16 7.80 -5.54
C PHE A 139 0.77 8.56 -6.49
N GLN A 140 0.24 9.12 -7.58
CA GLN A 140 1.01 9.99 -8.47
C GLN A 140 1.42 11.29 -7.78
N LEU A 141 0.53 11.87 -6.95
CA LEU A 141 0.87 13.02 -6.10
C LEU A 141 1.98 12.70 -5.11
N LEU A 142 1.97 11.50 -4.51
CA LEU A 142 3.06 11.07 -3.63
C LEU A 142 4.37 10.90 -4.39
N ALA A 143 4.34 10.33 -5.60
CA ALA A 143 5.51 10.12 -6.45
C ALA A 143 6.21 11.42 -6.88
N LEU A 144 5.52 12.58 -6.83
CA LEU A 144 6.13 13.88 -7.08
C LEU A 144 7.11 14.32 -5.99
N GLN A 145 6.93 13.84 -4.75
CA GLN A 145 7.66 14.35 -3.58
C GLN A 145 8.44 13.26 -2.84
N TYR A 146 8.05 12.00 -3.03
CA TYR A 146 8.64 10.84 -2.37
C TYR A 146 9.13 9.84 -3.43
N PRO A 147 10.12 9.00 -3.09
CA PRO A 147 10.64 7.94 -3.97
C PRO A 147 9.63 6.78 -4.08
N VAL A 148 8.47 7.08 -4.66
CA VAL A 148 7.38 6.15 -4.95
C VAL A 148 7.34 5.90 -6.44
N HIS A 149 7.45 4.64 -6.84
CA HIS A 149 7.40 4.21 -8.24
C HIS A 149 6.17 3.35 -8.47
N ILE A 150 5.22 3.84 -9.26
CA ILE A 150 4.06 3.04 -9.67
C ILE A 150 4.49 2.18 -10.85
N VAL A 151 4.40 0.86 -10.73
CA VAL A 151 4.82 -0.05 -11.80
C VAL A 151 3.60 -0.51 -12.59
N ASP A 152 3.51 -0.09 -13.85
CA ASP A 152 2.56 -0.64 -14.80
C ASP A 152 3.10 -1.99 -15.32
N PRO A 153 2.37 -3.10 -15.16
CA PRO A 153 2.80 -4.37 -15.74
C PRO A 153 2.84 -4.36 -17.27
N ASN A 154 2.11 -3.45 -17.93
CA ASN A 154 2.08 -3.32 -19.39
C ASN A 154 3.03 -2.24 -19.93
N ASP A 155 3.56 -1.39 -19.05
CA ASP A 155 4.53 -0.35 -19.40
C ASP A 155 5.43 -0.05 -18.18
N PRO A 156 6.44 -0.90 -17.92
CA PRO A 156 7.28 -0.80 -16.72
C PRO A 156 8.06 0.52 -16.61
N GLU A 157 8.16 1.28 -17.71
CA GLU A 157 8.89 2.55 -17.77
C GLU A 157 7.97 3.79 -17.68
N SER A 158 6.64 3.62 -17.71
CA SER A 158 5.68 4.70 -18.00
C SER A 158 5.58 5.79 -16.92
N TYR A 159 5.77 5.45 -15.64
CA TYR A 159 5.48 6.38 -14.55
C TYR A 159 6.71 7.11 -13.99
N SER A 160 7.94 6.79 -14.45
CA SER A 160 9.14 7.57 -14.09
C SER A 160 9.31 8.85 -14.92
N SER A 161 8.52 9.06 -15.98
CA SER A 161 8.79 10.12 -16.97
C SER A 161 7.59 10.95 -17.44
N LYS A 162 6.38 10.73 -16.89
CA LYS A 162 5.15 11.44 -17.31
C LYS A 162 4.38 12.13 -16.19
N LEU A 163 5.09 12.71 -15.23
CA LEU A 163 4.49 13.74 -14.39
C LEU A 163 4.46 15.02 -15.24
N LEU A 164 3.23 15.44 -15.59
CA LEU A 164 2.79 16.51 -16.51
C LEU A 164 3.64 17.81 -16.53
N PRO A 165 3.56 18.62 -17.61
CA PRO A 165 4.38 19.82 -17.85
C PRO A 165 4.40 20.86 -16.72
#